data_AF-A0A9W7KWR5-F1
#
_entry.id   AF-A0A9W7KWR5-F1
#
_cell.length_a   1.000
_cell.length_b   1.000
_cell.length_c   1.000
_cell.angle_alpha   90.00
_cell.angle_beta   90.00
_cell.angle_gamma   90.00
#
_symmetry.space_group_name_H-M   'P 1'
#
loop_
_entity.id
_entity.type
_entity.pdbx_description
1 polymer ?
#
loop_
_entity_poly.entity_id
_entity_poly.type
_entity_poly.pdbx_seq_one_letter_code
_entity_poly.pdbx_strand_id
1 'polypeptide(L)'
;MSDSTACPYVPPSKRDSSGNCVPCESLDPSSLMSTPNLEAAVNSECPLWKIKFDSGFNRLSREYTAKNFLTAMKSLNDIGEICESRSHHADLHLTSYRNVEIVVYTHSVKGVTRNDVELCKKLDEEVKVGYSPKWLKEHPEAVGTEAPKAPPKESSA
;
A
#
# COMPACT_ATOMS: atom_id res chain seq x y z
N MET A 1 -2.93 39.10 11.08
CA MET A 1 -1.84 38.32 11.70
C MET A 1 -1.77 37.02 10.91
N SER A 2 -0.71 36.85 10.15
CA SER A 2 -0.51 35.76 9.18
C SER A 2 -0.48 34.40 9.89
N ASP A 3 -1.42 33.55 9.53
CA ASP A 3 -1.50 32.16 9.97
C ASP A 3 -0.32 31.40 9.35
N SER A 4 0.68 31.11 10.19
CA SER A 4 1.87 30.38 9.77
C SER A 4 1.51 28.90 9.74
N THR A 5 0.88 28.47 8.65
CA THR A 5 0.68 27.04 8.35
C THR A 5 2.05 26.42 8.13
N ALA A 6 2.67 25.97 9.23
CA ALA A 6 3.90 25.19 9.17
C ALA A 6 3.62 23.93 8.34
N CYS A 7 4.43 23.69 7.31
CA CYS A 7 4.34 22.45 6.56
C CYS A 7 4.48 21.26 7.52
N PRO A 8 3.60 20.24 7.44
CA PRO A 8 3.73 19.05 8.26
C PRO A 8 5.11 18.42 8.03
N TYR A 9 5.95 18.39 9.07
CA TYR A 9 7.28 17.78 9.01
C TYR A 9 7.14 16.26 8.95
N VAL A 10 7.40 15.66 7.80
CA VAL A 10 7.39 14.20 7.63
C VAL A 10 8.75 13.63 8.06
N PRO A 11 8.83 12.84 9.15
CA PRO A 11 10.09 12.24 9.57
C PRO A 11 10.60 11.24 8.52
N PRO A 12 11.92 11.19 8.25
CA PRO A 12 12.50 10.23 7.31
C PRO A 12 12.38 8.79 7.84
N SER A 13 12.38 7.81 6.94
CA SER A 13 12.40 6.39 7.29
C SER A 13 13.71 6.03 7.96
N LYS A 14 13.65 5.18 9.00
CA LYS A 14 14.85 4.61 9.59
C LYS A 14 15.43 3.57 8.61
N ARG A 15 16.71 3.72 8.26
CA ARG A 15 17.43 2.83 7.34
C ARG A 15 18.55 2.06 8.04
N ASP A 16 18.76 0.82 7.64
CA ASP A 16 19.94 0.05 8.05
C ASP A 16 21.19 0.48 7.26
N SER A 17 22.34 -0.11 7.57
CA SER A 17 23.61 0.18 6.88
C SER A 17 23.63 -0.18 5.40
N SER A 18 22.65 -0.98 4.93
CA SER A 18 22.49 -1.40 3.54
C SER A 18 21.46 -0.55 2.78
N GLY A 19 20.86 0.44 3.44
CA GLY A 19 19.82 1.29 2.85
C GLY A 19 18.43 0.66 2.82
N ASN A 20 18.21 -0.48 3.49
CA ASN A 20 16.91 -1.10 3.64
C ASN A 20 16.12 -0.47 4.79
N CYS A 21 14.80 -0.66 4.81
CA CYS A 21 13.99 -0.32 5.98
C CYS A 21 14.54 -1.06 7.20
N VAL A 22 14.71 -0.33 8.30
CA VAL A 22 14.98 -0.94 9.60
C VAL A 22 13.83 -1.89 9.94
N PRO A 23 14.10 -3.14 10.39
CA PRO A 23 13.05 -4.10 10.70
C PRO A 23 12.04 -3.58 11.71
N CYS A 24 10.75 -3.91 11.52
CA CYS A 24 9.64 -3.47 12.38
C CYS A 24 9.93 -3.62 13.87
N GLU A 25 10.53 -4.74 14.27
CA GLU A 25 10.79 -5.09 15.66
C GLU A 25 11.73 -4.13 16.39
N SER A 26 12.53 -3.38 15.62
CA SER A 26 13.46 -2.38 16.14
C SER A 26 12.92 -0.94 16.10
N LEU A 27 11.66 -0.77 15.67
CA LEU A 27 10.97 0.51 15.74
C LEU A 27 10.30 0.69 17.11
N ASP A 28 10.22 1.94 17.54
CA ASP A 28 9.64 2.37 18.82
C ASP A 28 8.57 3.45 18.58
N PRO A 29 7.73 3.79 19.58
CA PRO A 29 6.63 4.76 19.41
C PRO A 29 7.03 6.13 18.87
N SER A 30 8.31 6.56 19.00
CA SER A 30 8.79 7.80 18.36
C SER A 30 8.81 7.75 16.83
N SER A 31 8.67 6.55 16.25
CA SER A 31 8.64 6.31 14.81
C SER A 31 7.23 6.49 14.22
N LEU A 32 6.21 6.68 15.06
CA LEU A 32 4.83 6.88 14.63
C LEU A 32 4.67 8.23 13.93
N MET A 33 3.94 8.22 12.81
CA MET A 33 3.54 9.43 12.12
C MET A 33 2.37 10.08 12.85
N SER A 34 2.44 11.40 13.01
CA SER A 34 1.27 12.19 13.44
C SER A 34 0.20 12.18 12.34
N THR A 35 -1.06 12.35 12.73
CA THR A 35 -2.18 12.38 11.76
C THR A 35 -1.99 13.40 10.64
N PRO A 36 -1.59 14.67 10.89
CA PRO A 36 -1.40 15.64 9.81
C PRO A 36 -0.27 15.24 8.83
N ASN A 37 0.82 14.67 9.36
CA ASN A 37 1.93 14.21 8.52
C ASN A 37 1.53 12.99 7.69
N LEU A 38 0.75 12.09 8.29
CA LEU A 38 0.24 10.90 7.62
C LEU A 38 -0.70 11.27 6.48
N GLU A 39 -1.66 12.14 6.72
CA GLU A 39 -2.58 12.64 5.69
C GLU A 39 -1.84 13.31 4.53
N ALA A 40 -0.88 14.18 4.84
CA ALA A 40 -0.06 14.85 3.82
C ALA A 40 0.74 13.84 2.97
N ALA A 41 1.35 12.83 3.61
CA ALA A 41 2.13 11.81 2.92
C ALA A 41 1.24 10.90 2.06
N VAL A 42 0.10 10.44 2.58
CA VAL A 42 -0.83 9.58 1.82
C VAL A 42 -1.38 10.32 0.60
N ASN A 43 -1.83 11.56 0.77
CA ASN A 43 -2.40 12.36 -0.32
C ASN A 43 -1.40 12.64 -1.45
N SER A 44 -0.11 12.74 -1.13
CA SER A 44 0.92 13.08 -2.11
C SER A 44 1.63 11.87 -2.70
N GLU A 45 1.81 10.79 -1.93
CA GLU A 45 2.66 9.65 -2.32
C GLU A 45 1.89 8.35 -2.54
N CYS A 46 0.70 8.19 -1.98
CA CYS A 46 -0.06 6.95 -1.98
C CYS A 46 -1.56 7.20 -2.26
N PRO A 47 -1.91 7.82 -3.40
CA PRO A 47 -3.29 8.27 -3.66
C PRO A 47 -4.32 7.14 -3.76
N LEU A 48 -3.88 5.89 -3.94
CA LEU A 48 -4.75 4.70 -3.97
C LEU A 48 -5.05 4.14 -2.58
N TRP A 49 -4.43 4.70 -1.54
CA TRP A 49 -4.52 4.21 -0.16
C TRP A 49 -5.42 5.12 0.66
N LYS A 50 -6.12 4.52 1.62
CA LYS A 50 -6.99 5.22 2.58
C LYS A 50 -6.45 5.01 3.99
N ILE A 51 -6.51 6.05 4.80
CA ILE A 51 -6.26 5.94 6.23
C ILE A 51 -7.53 5.38 6.88
N LYS A 52 -7.41 4.24 7.57
CA LYS A 52 -8.46 3.65 8.40
C LYS A 52 -8.04 3.71 9.86
N PHE A 53 -8.94 4.12 10.74
CA PHE A 53 -8.74 4.02 12.17
C PHE A 53 -9.41 2.75 12.67
N ASP A 54 -8.62 1.79 13.15
CA ASP A 54 -9.10 0.51 13.66
C ASP A 54 -8.30 0.08 14.89
N SER A 55 -8.97 -0.53 15.86
CA SER A 55 -8.35 -1.04 17.09
C SER A 55 -7.54 0.02 17.88
N GLY A 56 -7.91 1.30 17.76
CA GLY A 56 -7.29 2.42 18.49
C GLY A 56 -6.10 3.08 17.79
N PHE A 57 -5.78 2.72 16.55
CA PHE A 57 -4.67 3.31 15.80
C PHE A 57 -4.95 3.40 14.29
N ASN A 58 -4.18 4.24 13.60
CA ASN A 58 -4.26 4.38 12.14
C ASN A 58 -3.59 3.20 11.43
N ARG A 59 -4.16 2.81 10.29
CA ARG A 59 -3.61 1.87 9.31
C ARG A 59 -3.82 2.41 7.90
N LEU A 60 -2.99 1.99 6.96
CA LEU A 60 -3.20 2.24 5.53
C LEU A 60 -3.91 1.05 4.92
N SER A 61 -4.94 1.30 4.13
CA SER A 61 -5.70 0.24 3.45
C SER A 61 -5.89 0.57 1.96
N ARG A 62 -5.64 -0.41 1.10
CA ARG A 62 -5.93 -0.37 -0.33
C ARG A 62 -6.79 -1.56 -0.69
N GLU A 63 -7.91 -1.31 -1.37
CA GLU A 63 -8.86 -2.33 -1.79
C GLU A 63 -9.04 -2.32 -3.29
N TYR A 64 -9.20 -3.50 -3.90
CA TYR A 64 -9.61 -3.62 -5.30
C TYR A 64 -10.30 -4.94 -5.60
N THR A 65 -11.06 -4.96 -6.69
CA THR A 65 -11.58 -6.20 -7.27
C THR A 65 -10.76 -6.59 -8.49
N ALA A 66 -10.05 -7.72 -8.43
CA ALA A 66 -9.29 -8.27 -9.56
C ALA A 66 -10.21 -8.84 -10.64
N LYS A 67 -9.72 -9.02 -11.86
CA LYS A 67 -10.49 -9.56 -13.00
C LYS A 67 -11.03 -10.97 -12.72
N ASN A 68 -10.23 -11.81 -12.07
CA ASN A 68 -10.57 -13.18 -11.66
C ASN A 68 -9.68 -13.62 -10.49
N PHE A 69 -9.94 -14.81 -9.94
CA PHE A 69 -9.20 -15.36 -8.79
C PHE A 69 -7.70 -15.49 -9.05
N LEU A 70 -7.28 -16.01 -10.22
CA LEU A 70 -5.86 -16.15 -10.54
C LEU A 70 -5.14 -14.81 -10.62
N THR A 71 -5.83 -13.77 -11.10
CA THR A 71 -5.28 -12.40 -11.13
C THR A 71 -5.12 -11.83 -9.72
N ALA A 72 -6.08 -12.10 -8.82
CA ALA A 72 -5.97 -11.73 -7.42
C ALA A 72 -4.76 -12.42 -6.76
N MET A 73 -4.65 -13.75 -6.91
CA MET A 73 -3.53 -14.52 -6.37
C MET A 73 -2.19 -14.05 -6.91
N LYS A 74 -2.08 -13.76 -8.22
CA LYS A 74 -0.86 -13.21 -8.80
C LYS A 74 -0.46 -11.90 -8.11
N SER A 75 -1.41 -10.97 -7.96
CA SER A 75 -1.11 -9.69 -7.30
C SER A 75 -0.66 -9.87 -5.85
N LEU A 76 -1.27 -10.82 -5.11
CA LEU A 76 -0.88 -11.11 -3.73
C LEU A 76 0.54 -11.69 -3.63
N ASN A 77 0.92 -12.56 -4.57
CA ASN A 77 2.28 -13.09 -4.64
C ASN A 77 3.29 -11.99 -4.95
N ASP A 78 3.00 -11.14 -5.94
CA ASP A 78 3.86 -10.00 -6.30
C ASP A 78 4.05 -9.05 -5.07
N ILE A 79 2.98 -8.79 -4.31
CA ILE A 79 3.03 -8.00 -3.07
C ILE A 79 3.88 -8.70 -2.00
N GLY A 80 3.74 -10.02 -1.84
CA GLY A 80 4.50 -10.82 -0.89
C GLY A 80 6.01 -10.76 -1.16
N GLU A 81 6.43 -10.87 -2.43
CA GLU A 81 7.84 -10.74 -2.83
C GLU A 81 8.41 -9.37 -2.45
N ILE A 82 7.64 -8.29 -2.66
CA ILE A 82 8.05 -6.94 -2.28
C ILE A 82 8.14 -6.82 -0.75
N CYS A 83 7.19 -7.36 0.01
CA CYS A 83 7.22 -7.35 1.47
C CYS A 83 8.49 -8.03 2.01
N GLU A 84 8.83 -9.20 1.50
CA GLU A 84 10.06 -9.92 1.86
C GLU A 84 11.31 -9.12 1.51
N SER A 85 11.37 -8.53 0.31
CA SER A 85 12.52 -7.71 -0.12
C SER A 85 12.75 -6.47 0.76
N ARG A 86 11.68 -5.96 1.39
CA ARG A 86 11.71 -4.78 2.27
C ARG A 86 11.82 -5.14 3.74
N SER A 87 11.72 -6.42 4.10
CA SER A 87 11.56 -6.88 5.48
C SER A 87 10.43 -6.12 6.22
N HIS A 88 9.34 -5.81 5.51
CA HIS A 88 8.19 -5.06 6.01
C HIS A 88 6.91 -5.67 5.45
N HIS A 89 6.05 -6.21 6.30
CA HIS A 89 4.95 -7.08 5.90
C HIS A 89 3.60 -6.38 5.96
N ALA A 90 2.81 -6.55 4.91
CA ALA A 90 1.41 -6.16 4.84
C ALA A 90 0.49 -7.31 5.25
N ASP A 91 -0.67 -6.99 5.81
CA ASP A 91 -1.77 -7.94 5.97
C ASP A 91 -2.52 -8.04 4.64
N LEU A 92 -2.68 -9.28 4.14
CA LEU A 92 -3.27 -9.57 2.83
C LEU A 92 -4.56 -10.36 2.98
N HIS A 93 -5.66 -9.80 2.47
CA HIS A 93 -6.98 -10.42 2.53
C HIS A 93 -7.50 -10.72 1.13
N LEU A 94 -7.80 -11.99 0.86
CA LEU A 94 -8.55 -12.41 -0.32
C LEU A 94 -9.95 -12.85 0.10
N THR A 95 -10.96 -12.08 -0.28
CA THR A 95 -12.36 -12.34 0.05
C THR A 95 -13.23 -12.39 -1.20
N SER A 96 -14.41 -13.00 -1.08
CA SER A 96 -15.43 -13.03 -2.13
C SER A 96 -14.87 -13.32 -3.53
N TYR A 97 -14.07 -14.39 -3.64
CA TYR A 97 -13.41 -14.88 -4.85
C TYR A 97 -12.29 -13.98 -5.41
N ARG A 98 -12.47 -12.66 -5.54
CA ARG A 98 -11.47 -11.80 -6.22
C ARG A 98 -11.36 -10.40 -5.65
N ASN A 99 -11.89 -10.18 -4.45
CA ASN A 99 -11.71 -8.93 -3.73
C ASN A 99 -10.44 -9.03 -2.90
N VAL A 100 -9.55 -8.06 -3.10
CA VAL A 100 -8.30 -7.94 -2.37
C VAL A 100 -8.35 -6.71 -1.50
N GLU A 101 -7.97 -6.87 -0.23
CA GLU A 101 -7.64 -5.78 0.66
C GLU A 101 -6.20 -5.97 1.14
N ILE A 102 -5.42 -4.89 1.10
CA ILE A 102 -4.06 -4.81 1.61
C ILE A 102 -4.08 -3.82 2.76
N VAL A 103 -3.64 -4.24 3.94
CA VAL A 103 -3.54 -3.37 5.12
C VAL A 103 -2.08 -3.27 5.55
N VAL A 104 -1.60 -2.04 5.72
CA VAL A 104 -0.20 -1.75 6.06
C VAL A 104 -0.15 -0.89 7.32
N TYR A 105 0.57 -1.37 8.31
CA TYR A 105 0.93 -0.67 9.54
C TYR A 105 2.08 -1.42 10.23
N THR A 106 2.79 -0.73 11.12
CA THR A 106 3.88 -1.33 11.88
C THR A 106 3.32 -2.00 13.14
N HIS A 107 3.25 -3.33 13.14
CA HIS A 107 2.67 -4.16 14.19
C HIS A 107 3.29 -3.93 15.59
N SER A 108 4.62 -3.78 15.68
CA SER A 108 5.36 -3.62 16.94
C SER A 108 5.00 -2.35 17.70
N VAL A 109 4.66 -1.27 16.97
CA VAL A 109 4.33 0.04 17.55
C VAL A 109 2.85 0.42 17.42
N LYS A 110 2.03 -0.47 16.84
CA LYS A 110 0.58 -0.30 16.67
C LYS A 110 0.22 1.02 16.01
N GLY A 111 0.73 1.26 14.80
CA GLY A 111 0.36 2.44 14.02
C GLY A 111 1.18 2.59 12.75
N VAL A 112 0.96 3.69 12.04
CA VAL A 112 1.64 3.99 10.77
C VAL A 112 2.95 4.72 11.05
N THR A 113 4.03 4.22 10.45
CA THR A 113 5.36 4.81 10.41
C THR A 113 5.71 5.23 8.98
N ARG A 114 6.85 5.88 8.80
CA ARG A 114 7.32 6.22 7.45
C ARG A 114 7.58 4.98 6.57
N ASN A 115 7.97 3.86 7.17
CA ASN A 115 8.21 2.61 6.44
C ASN A 115 6.94 2.07 5.78
N ASP A 116 5.78 2.25 6.43
CA ASP A 116 4.48 1.85 5.91
C ASP A 116 4.12 2.63 4.64
N VAL A 117 4.28 3.96 4.66
CA VAL A 117 4.03 4.82 3.49
C VAL A 117 4.95 4.44 2.32
N GLU A 118 6.21 4.15 2.61
CA GLU A 118 7.17 3.75 1.57
C GLU A 118 6.90 2.37 0.98
N LEU A 119 6.38 1.43 1.78
CA LEU A 119 5.89 0.16 1.26
C LEU A 119 4.69 0.39 0.35
N CYS A 120 3.70 1.18 0.78
CA CYS A 120 2.53 1.53 -0.03
C CYS A 120 2.92 2.12 -1.39
N LYS A 121 3.84 3.09 -1.40
CA LYS A 121 4.36 3.69 -2.63
C LYS A 121 5.03 2.66 -3.55
N LYS A 122 5.88 1.79 -2.98
CA LYS A 122 6.57 0.75 -3.74
C LYS A 122 5.59 -0.24 -4.38
N LEU A 123 4.55 -0.62 -3.65
CA LEU A 123 3.48 -1.48 -4.16
C LEU A 123 2.72 -0.82 -5.31
N ASP A 124 2.41 0.48 -5.22
CA ASP A 124 1.74 1.23 -6.31
C ASP A 124 2.63 1.31 -7.57
N GLU A 125 3.95 1.47 -7.40
CA GLU A 125 4.92 1.54 -8.49
C GLU A 125 5.09 0.21 -9.23
N GLU A 126 5.22 -0.90 -8.49
CA GLU A 126 5.67 -2.19 -9.04
C GLU A 126 4.56 -3.21 -9.27
N VAL A 127 3.50 -3.20 -8.44
CA VAL A 127 2.42 -4.19 -8.56
C VAL A 127 1.42 -3.75 -9.61
N LYS A 128 1.44 -4.41 -10.76
CA LYS A 128 0.47 -4.19 -11.84
C LYS A 128 -0.70 -5.16 -11.71
N VAL A 129 -1.89 -4.61 -11.48
CA VAL A 129 -3.08 -5.41 -11.19
C VAL A 129 -4.00 -5.47 -12.41
N GLY A 130 -4.46 -6.67 -12.76
CA GLY A 130 -5.55 -6.81 -13.72
C GLY A 130 -6.90 -6.59 -13.03
N TYR A 131 -7.41 -5.36 -13.02
CA TYR A 131 -8.67 -5.04 -12.34
C TYR A 131 -9.91 -5.59 -13.06
N SER A 132 -10.99 -5.72 -12.30
CA SER A 132 -12.35 -5.92 -12.82
C SER A 132 -12.79 -4.69 -13.63
N PRO A 133 -13.29 -4.86 -14.88
CA PRO A 133 -13.75 -3.72 -15.68
C PRO A 133 -14.86 -2.90 -15.02
N LYS A 134 -15.72 -3.54 -14.22
CA LYS A 134 -16.75 -2.83 -13.44
C LYS A 134 -16.10 -1.96 -12.35
N TRP A 135 -15.19 -2.56 -11.57
CA TRP A 135 -14.53 -1.88 -10.45
C TRP A 135 -13.72 -0.68 -10.95
N LEU A 136 -12.99 -0.84 -12.06
CA LEU A 136 -12.16 0.23 -12.62
C LEU A 136 -12.98 1.44 -13.08
N LYS A 137 -14.22 1.23 -13.58
CA LYS A 137 -15.12 2.35 -13.91
C LYS A 137 -15.54 3.15 -12.68
N GLU A 138 -15.61 2.51 -11.53
CA GLU A 138 -15.96 3.12 -10.24
C GLU A 138 -14.74 3.74 -9.55
N HIS A 139 -13.51 3.41 -9.98
CA HIS A 139 -12.23 3.82 -9.38
C HIS A 139 -11.25 4.34 -10.46
N PRO A 140 -11.53 5.49 -11.10
CA PRO A 140 -10.72 6.04 -12.18
C PRO A 140 -9.29 6.38 -11.75
N GLU A 141 -9.04 6.62 -10.47
CA GLU A 141 -7.71 6.88 -9.90
C GLU A 141 -6.74 5.69 -10.09
N ALA A 142 -7.26 4.47 -10.25
CA ALA A 142 -6.45 3.27 -10.44
C ALA A 142 -6.02 3.05 -11.90
N VAL A 143 -6.54 3.82 -12.85
CA VAL A 143 -6.19 3.73 -14.27
C VAL A 143 -4.70 3.99 -14.47
N GLY A 144 -4.03 3.16 -15.28
CA GLY A 144 -2.58 3.27 -15.52
C GLY A 144 -1.71 2.51 -14.51
N THR A 145 -2.29 1.99 -13.43
CA THR A 145 -1.63 1.00 -12.55
C THR A 145 -1.92 -0.45 -12.95
N GLU A 146 -2.57 -0.62 -14.10
CA GLU A 146 -3.06 -1.90 -14.60
C GLU A 146 -1.94 -2.79 -15.16
N ALA A 147 -2.11 -4.10 -15.04
CA ALA A 147 -1.34 -5.05 -15.82
C ALA A 147 -1.65 -4.90 -17.32
N PRO A 148 -0.65 -5.02 -18.21
CA PRO A 148 -0.90 -5.00 -19.65
C PRO A 148 -1.92 -6.08 -20.02
N LYS A 149 -2.83 -5.75 -20.95
CA LYS A 149 -3.82 -6.73 -21.44
C LYS A 149 -3.07 -7.92 -22.03
N ALA A 150 -3.33 -9.11 -21.48
CA ALA A 150 -2.82 -10.34 -22.06
C ALA A 150 -3.26 -10.43 -23.53
N PRO A 151 -2.38 -10.86 -24.44
CA PRO A 151 -2.74 -11.06 -25.84
C PRO A 151 -3.91 -12.07 -25.93
N PRO A 152 -4.77 -11.97 -26.97
CA PRO A 152 -5.81 -12.96 -27.19
C PRO A 152 -5.19 -14.34 -27.21
N LYS A 153 -5.74 -15.29 -26.44
CA LYS A 153 -5.35 -16.70 -26.61
C LYS A 153 -5.78 -17.09 -28.02
N GLU A 154 -4.81 -17.37 -28.89
CA GLU A 154 -5.10 -18.02 -30.16
C GLU A 154 -5.85 -19.32 -29.85
N SER A 155 -7.06 -19.45 -30.38
CA SER A 155 -7.82 -20.70 -30.28
C SER A 155 -7.07 -21.74 -31.11
N SER A 156 -6.42 -22.69 -30.44
CA SER A 156 -6.01 -23.93 -31.07
C SER A 156 -7.27 -24.62 -31.59
N ALA A 157 -7.43 -24.61 -32.91
CA ALA A 157 -8.43 -25.37 -33.65
C ALA A 157 -8.13 -26.88 -33.60
#